data_AF-A0A6P0TV43-F1
#
_entry.id   AF-A0A6P0TV43-F1
#
_cell.length_a   1.000
_cell.length_b   1.000
_cell.length_c   1.000
_cell.angle_alpha   90.00
_cell.angle_beta   90.00
_cell.angle_gamma   90.00
#
_symmetry.space_group_name_H-M   'P 1'
#
loop_
_entity.id
_entity.type
_entity.pdbx_description
1 polymer ?
#
loop_
_entity_poly.entity_id
_entity_poly.type
_entity_poly.pdbx_seq_one_letter_code
_entity_poly.pdbx_strand_id
1 'polypeptide(L)'
;MTENIEQLLDDRATLIIYMVKQGEQWVRHSGGLIEKDETTRLIRASYDWQPVEKRQYEQEIGRRLYSTGSGATLRSSRAIPTDWIVSHVERYEPDLQNMPLFREVIIAYCEKKPMTIEEYKSLVYEREAQVSAESFGGNEQRYQEWLKSNGT
;
A
#
# COMPACT_ATOMS: atom_id res chain seq x y z
N MET A 1 30.87 -3.14 -20.47
CA MET A 1 29.47 -2.81 -20.81
C MET A 1 28.75 -2.61 -19.49
N THR A 2 28.52 -1.36 -19.10
CA THR A 2 27.68 -1.04 -17.95
C THR A 2 26.25 -1.23 -18.42
N GLU A 3 25.69 -2.41 -18.18
CA GLU A 3 24.25 -2.59 -18.34
C GLU A 3 23.57 -1.54 -17.44
N ASN A 4 22.61 -0.82 -18.00
CA ASN A 4 21.92 0.23 -17.27
C ASN A 4 21.13 -0.46 -16.15
N ILE A 5 21.53 -0.24 -14.89
CA ILE A 5 21.01 -0.93 -13.71
C ILE A 5 19.48 -0.80 -13.62
N GLU A 6 18.95 0.33 -14.10
CA GLU A 6 17.50 0.58 -14.20
C GLU A 6 16.80 -0.47 -15.07
N GLN A 7 17.38 -0.83 -16.22
CA GLN A 7 16.81 -1.82 -17.16
C GLN A 7 16.81 -3.24 -16.60
N LEU A 8 17.76 -3.58 -15.72
CA LEU A 8 17.84 -4.90 -15.08
C LEU A 8 16.78 -5.11 -14.00
N LEU A 9 16.17 -4.03 -13.50
CA LEU A 9 15.20 -4.06 -12.39
C LEU A 9 13.82 -3.52 -12.81
N ASP A 10 13.57 -3.33 -14.10
CA ASP A 10 12.30 -2.82 -14.63
C ASP A 10 11.09 -3.69 -14.25
N ASP A 11 11.30 -5.00 -14.08
CA ASP A 11 10.29 -5.98 -13.68
C ASP A 11 10.12 -6.09 -12.16
N ARG A 12 10.84 -5.29 -11.36
CA ARG A 12 10.79 -5.36 -9.89
C ARG A 12 9.93 -4.25 -9.31
N ALA A 13 9.27 -4.59 -8.21
CA ALA A 13 8.56 -3.60 -7.41
C ALA A 13 9.53 -2.70 -6.64
N THR A 14 9.10 -1.47 -6.39
CA THR A 14 9.63 -0.65 -5.30
C THR A 14 8.93 -1.06 -4.01
N LEU A 15 9.71 -1.35 -2.97
CA LEU A 15 9.19 -1.60 -1.64
C LEU A 15 9.00 -0.27 -0.91
N ILE A 16 7.80 -0.02 -0.38
CA ILE A 16 7.51 1.14 0.46
C ILE A 16 7.20 0.65 1.87
N ILE A 17 8.00 1.08 2.83
CA ILE A 17 7.87 0.76 4.25
C ILE A 17 7.38 2.01 4.98
N TYR A 18 6.23 1.90 5.63
CA TYR A 18 5.67 2.99 6.43
C TYR A 18 6.05 2.76 7.89
N MET A 19 6.71 3.73 8.51
CA MET A 19 7.26 3.61 9.85
C MET A 19 6.89 4.78 10.73
N VAL A 20 6.83 4.58 12.04
CA VAL A 20 6.72 5.67 13.02
C VAL A 20 8.00 6.51 13.00
N LYS A 21 7.85 7.83 12.95
CA LYS A 21 8.95 8.79 13.07
C LYS A 21 9.71 8.60 14.39
N GLN A 22 11.02 8.78 14.35
CA GLN A 22 11.87 8.57 15.53
C GLN A 22 11.46 9.52 16.67
N GLY A 23 11.23 8.96 17.88
CA GLY A 23 10.77 9.70 19.06
C GLY A 23 9.26 9.64 19.32
N GLU A 24 8.47 9.06 18.41
CA GLU A 24 7.04 8.85 18.61
C GLU A 24 6.71 7.46 19.22
N GLN A 25 5.47 7.32 19.73
CA GLN A 25 4.98 6.07 20.32
C GLN A 25 4.91 4.95 19.29
N TRP A 26 5.46 3.81 19.67
CA TRP A 26 5.50 2.59 18.88
C TRP A 26 4.09 2.00 18.65
N VAL A 27 3.92 1.21 17.59
CA VAL A 27 2.63 0.60 17.23
C VAL A 27 2.59 -0.83 17.75
N ARG A 28 1.44 -1.19 18.35
CA ARG A 28 1.11 -2.57 18.66
C ARG A 28 0.34 -3.15 17.48
N HIS A 29 0.89 -4.18 16.86
CA HIS A 29 0.19 -4.94 15.83
C HIS A 29 -0.53 -6.14 16.43
N SER A 30 -1.74 -6.41 15.92
CA SER A 30 -2.46 -7.65 16.20
C SER A 30 -2.31 -8.61 15.02
N GLY A 31 -1.16 -9.30 14.94
CA GLY A 31 -0.98 -10.62 14.31
C GLY A 31 -0.69 -10.73 12.80
N GLY A 32 0.55 -11.15 12.49
CA GLY A 32 1.10 -11.69 11.22
C GLY A 32 2.52 -12.26 11.47
N LEU A 33 3.13 -13.03 10.56
CA LEU A 33 4.34 -13.88 10.80
C LEU A 33 5.59 -13.19 11.40
N ILE A 34 5.62 -11.85 11.44
CA ILE A 34 6.70 -11.00 11.98
C ILE A 34 6.28 -10.36 13.34
N GLU A 35 5.02 -10.46 13.74
CA GLU A 35 4.35 -9.61 14.73
C GLU A 35 3.73 -10.45 15.87
N LYS A 36 4.57 -11.17 16.61
CA LYS A 36 4.17 -11.79 17.89
C LYS A 36 4.07 -10.73 18.98
N ASP A 37 2.96 -9.99 19.07
CA ASP A 37 2.68 -9.03 20.16
C ASP A 37 3.82 -8.01 20.42
N GLU A 38 4.71 -7.81 19.44
CA GLU A 38 5.87 -6.95 19.58
C GLU A 38 5.50 -5.52 19.22
N THR A 39 5.97 -4.61 20.07
CA THR A 39 5.87 -3.19 19.85
C THR A 39 6.91 -2.83 18.79
N THR A 40 6.46 -2.42 17.59
CA THR A 40 7.34 -2.11 16.45
C THR A 40 7.12 -0.69 15.95
N ARG A 41 8.11 -0.18 15.21
CA ARG A 41 7.97 1.07 14.47
C ARG A 41 7.32 0.86 13.11
N LEU A 42 7.18 -0.38 12.64
CA LEU A 42 6.54 -0.68 11.36
C LEU A 42 5.04 -0.41 11.46
N ILE A 43 4.47 0.30 10.49
CA ILE A 43 3.02 0.53 10.36
C ILE A 43 2.43 -0.37 9.28
N ARG A 44 3.07 -0.44 8.10
CA ARG A 44 2.72 -1.35 6.99
C ARG A 44 3.84 -1.40 5.96
N ALA A 45 3.82 -2.41 5.11
CA ALA A 45 4.59 -2.45 3.88
C ALA A 45 3.65 -2.46 2.66
N SER A 46 4.09 -1.88 1.54
CA SER A 46 3.40 -2.02 0.25
C SER A 46 4.38 -2.09 -0.91
N TYR A 47 3.92 -2.67 -2.00
CA TYR A 47 4.70 -2.85 -3.21
C TYR A 47 4.10 -2.01 -4.32
N ASP A 48 4.94 -1.26 -5.02
CA ASP A 48 4.51 -0.42 -6.12
C ASP A 48 5.30 -0.76 -7.38
N TRP A 49 4.56 -1.04 -8.45
CA TRP A 49 5.05 -1.49 -9.75
C TRP A 49 5.13 -0.35 -10.76
N GLN A 50 4.70 0.88 -10.42
CA GLN A 50 4.86 2.04 -11.28
C GLN A 50 6.33 2.41 -11.50
N PRO A 51 6.72 2.74 -12.75
CA PRO A 51 8.08 3.20 -13.07
C PRO A 51 8.55 4.32 -12.13
N VAL A 52 9.83 4.27 -11.76
CA VAL A 52 10.45 5.18 -10.78
C VAL A 52 10.34 6.64 -11.26
N GLU A 53 10.47 6.91 -12.55
CA GLU A 53 10.44 8.29 -13.09
C GLU A 53 9.03 8.90 -13.06
N LYS A 54 8.00 8.06 -12.94
CA LYS A 54 6.61 8.53 -12.85
C LYS A 54 6.18 8.86 -11.42
N ARG A 55 7.03 8.57 -10.42
CA ARG A 55 6.69 8.81 -9.03
C ARG A 55 7.02 10.21 -8.59
N GLN A 56 6.07 10.80 -7.89
CA GLN A 56 6.23 12.11 -7.28
C GLN A 56 6.28 11.93 -5.77
N TYR A 57 7.43 11.50 -5.26
CA TYR A 57 7.62 11.14 -3.85
C TYR A 57 7.29 12.26 -2.87
N GLU A 58 7.52 13.50 -3.28
CA GLU A 58 7.16 14.69 -2.50
C GLU A 58 5.64 14.78 -2.26
N GLN A 59 4.83 14.20 -3.16
CA GLN A 59 3.37 14.12 -2.97
C GLN A 59 2.93 13.08 -1.95
N GLU A 60 3.83 12.16 -1.58
CA GLU A 60 3.54 11.25 -0.48
C GLU A 60 3.58 12.00 0.87
N ILE A 61 4.33 13.11 0.99
CA ILE A 61 4.34 13.92 2.21
C ILE A 61 2.98 14.59 2.41
N GLY A 62 2.42 14.45 3.60
CA GLY A 62 1.06 14.89 3.92
C GLY A 62 -0.02 13.87 3.56
N ARG A 63 0.34 12.75 2.91
CA ARG A 63 -0.62 11.70 2.57
C ARG A 63 -1.02 10.92 3.82
N ARG A 64 -2.34 10.82 4.03
CA ARG A 64 -2.94 9.99 5.07
C ARG A 64 -2.95 8.52 4.65
N LEU A 65 -2.57 7.63 5.57
CA LEU A 65 -2.64 6.20 5.35
C LEU A 65 -4.08 5.70 5.54
N TYR A 66 -4.44 4.70 4.75
CA TYR A 66 -5.75 4.05 4.81
C TYR A 66 -5.60 2.57 5.13
N SER A 67 -6.50 2.06 5.96
CA SER A 67 -6.76 0.64 6.12
C SER A 67 -7.94 0.23 5.25
N THR A 68 -8.00 -1.06 4.93
CA THR A 68 -9.10 -1.64 4.18
C THR A 68 -10.01 -2.39 5.15
N GLY A 69 -11.28 -1.99 5.21
CA GLY A 69 -12.33 -2.72 5.92
C GLY A 69 -13.29 -3.41 4.95
N SER A 70 -14.12 -4.31 5.47
CA SER A 70 -15.26 -4.86 4.72
C SER A 70 -16.23 -3.73 4.37
N GLY A 71 -16.65 -3.65 3.11
CA GLY A 71 -17.68 -2.69 2.68
C GLY A 71 -19.10 -3.19 2.92
N ALA A 72 -20.10 -2.43 2.46
CA ALA A 72 -21.51 -2.76 2.63
C ALA A 72 -21.95 -4.05 1.91
N THR A 73 -21.28 -4.39 0.81
CA THR A 73 -21.47 -5.65 0.07
C THR A 73 -20.24 -6.55 0.20
N LEU A 74 -20.42 -7.86 -0.02
CA LEU A 74 -19.32 -8.85 -0.05
C LEU A 74 -18.19 -8.49 -1.04
N ARG A 75 -18.48 -7.64 -2.02
CA ARG A 75 -17.57 -7.25 -3.11
C ARG A 75 -17.04 -5.83 -2.98
N SER A 76 -17.52 -5.11 -1.97
CA SER A 76 -17.06 -3.77 -1.68
C SER A 76 -16.04 -3.82 -0.56
N SER A 77 -15.01 -3.00 -0.68
CA SER A 77 -14.08 -2.73 0.40
C SER A 77 -14.23 -1.27 0.79
N ARG A 78 -14.13 -0.99 2.08
CA ARG A 78 -14.15 0.37 2.59
C ARG A 78 -12.74 0.84 2.83
N ALA A 79 -12.36 1.96 2.21
CA ALA A 79 -11.13 2.65 2.57
C ALA A 79 -11.39 3.47 3.83
N ILE A 80 -10.72 3.12 4.92
CA ILE A 80 -10.86 3.76 6.23
C ILE A 80 -9.61 4.60 6.50
N PRO A 81 -9.72 5.92 6.66
CA PRO A 81 -8.56 6.75 6.97
C PRO A 81 -8.03 6.41 8.36
N THR A 82 -6.71 6.37 8.49
CA THR A 82 -6.02 6.20 9.78
C THR A 82 -5.50 7.55 10.28
N ASP A 83 -5.12 7.63 11.55
CA ASP A 83 -4.48 8.83 12.11
C ASP A 83 -3.07 9.07 11.58
N TRP A 84 -2.48 8.13 10.84
CA TRP A 84 -1.11 8.24 10.34
C TRP A 84 -1.04 9.06 9.07
N ILE A 85 -0.14 10.04 9.07
CA ILE A 85 0.22 10.83 7.89
C ILE A 85 1.72 10.72 7.66
N VAL A 86 2.13 10.55 6.41
CA VAL A 86 3.53 10.59 6.01
C VAL A 86 4.07 12.00 6.22
N SER A 87 5.11 12.14 7.05
CA SER A 87 5.77 13.41 7.33
C SER A 87 7.16 13.52 6.70
N HIS A 88 7.79 12.38 6.39
CA HIS A 88 9.11 12.35 5.74
C HIS A 88 9.28 11.09 4.90
N VAL A 89 10.09 11.17 3.85
CA VAL A 89 10.38 10.06 2.94
C VAL A 89 11.89 9.99 2.72
N GLU A 90 12.46 8.81 2.98
CA GLU A 90 13.84 8.47 2.62
C GLU A 90 13.84 7.44 1.49
N ARG A 91 14.79 7.58 0.57
CA ARG A 91 14.94 6.73 -0.61
C ARG A 91 16.28 6.01 -0.54
N TYR A 92 16.25 4.71 -0.79
CA TYR A 92 17.40 3.83 -0.83
C TYR A 92 17.45 3.16 -2.19
N GLU A 93 18.53 3.42 -2.91
CA GLU A 93 18.81 2.75 -4.18
C GLU A 93 19.07 1.26 -3.96
N PRO A 94 18.72 0.42 -4.95
CA PRO A 94 18.88 -1.03 -4.83
C PRO A 94 20.36 -1.41 -4.82
N ASP A 95 20.79 -2.06 -3.75
CA ASP A 95 22.10 -2.72 -3.72
C ASP A 95 21.94 -4.11 -4.37
N LEU A 96 22.36 -4.25 -5.63
CA LEU A 96 22.26 -5.51 -6.37
C LEU A 96 23.01 -6.69 -5.71
N GLN A 97 24.01 -6.43 -4.86
CA GLN A 97 24.74 -7.49 -4.18
C GLN A 97 24.00 -8.02 -2.95
N ASN A 98 23.25 -7.16 -2.26
CA ASN A 98 22.62 -7.48 -0.97
C ASN A 98 21.08 -7.48 -0.99
N MET A 99 20.46 -6.81 -1.95
CA MET A 99 19.01 -6.65 -2.11
C MET A 99 18.56 -6.76 -3.58
N PRO A 100 18.70 -7.93 -4.22
CA PRO A 100 18.32 -8.12 -5.64
C PRO A 100 16.80 -8.19 -5.89
N LEU A 101 15.97 -8.02 -4.85
CA LEU A 101 14.53 -8.25 -4.91
C LEU A 101 13.71 -7.03 -5.34
N PHE A 102 14.22 -5.83 -5.11
CA PHE A 102 13.50 -4.58 -5.33
C PHE A 102 14.33 -3.63 -6.15
N ARG A 103 13.67 -2.81 -6.98
CA ARG A 103 14.36 -1.75 -7.74
C ARG A 103 14.61 -0.48 -6.95
N GLU A 104 13.97 -0.34 -5.80
CA GLU A 104 14.10 0.80 -4.88
C GLU A 104 13.44 0.40 -3.55
N VAL A 105 13.98 0.89 -2.45
CA VAL A 105 13.35 0.82 -1.13
C VAL A 105 13.07 2.23 -0.64
N ILE A 106 11.85 2.46 -0.17
CA ILE A 106 11.39 3.74 0.35
C ILE A 106 10.97 3.56 1.80
N ILE A 107 11.46 4.42 2.67
CA ILE A 107 10.99 4.52 4.05
C ILE A 107 10.18 5.80 4.18
N ALA A 108 8.86 5.65 4.34
CA ALA A 108 7.93 6.72 4.63
C ALA A 108 7.71 6.81 6.14
N TYR A 109 8.29 7.82 6.79
CA TYR A 109 8.05 8.08 8.20
C TYR A 109 6.72 8.80 8.38
N CYS A 110 5.95 8.33 9.35
CA CYS A 110 4.62 8.82 9.65
C CYS A 110 4.57 9.39 11.06
N GLU A 111 3.71 10.39 11.21
CA GLU A 111 3.32 10.98 12.48
C GLU A 111 1.81 10.84 12.69
N LYS A 112 1.37 10.85 13.95
CA LYS A 112 -0.06 10.86 14.27
C LYS A 112 -0.63 12.27 14.08
N LYS A 113 -1.59 12.40 13.18
CA LYS A 113 -2.49 13.56 13.07
C LYS A 113 -3.94 13.08 13.24
N PRO A 114 -4.45 13.10 14.49
CA PRO A 114 -5.85 12.80 14.77
C PRO A 114 -6.79 13.65 13.93
N MET A 115 -7.95 13.10 13.63
CA MET A 115 -8.96 13.73 12.80
C MET A 115 -10.27 13.90 13.55
N THR A 116 -11.04 14.92 13.17
CA THR A 116 -12.40 15.09 13.70
C THR A 116 -13.34 14.02 13.14
N ILE A 117 -14.51 13.85 13.76
CA ILE A 117 -15.51 12.89 13.30
C ILE A 117 -16.02 13.30 11.89
N GLU A 118 -16.14 14.60 11.64
CA GLU A 118 -16.59 15.16 10.38
C GLU A 118 -15.55 14.89 9.27
N GLU A 119 -14.27 15.12 9.56
CA GLU A 119 -13.16 14.79 8.65
C GLU A 119 -13.14 13.29 8.35
N TYR A 120 -13.29 12.45 9.38
CA TYR A 120 -13.33 10.99 9.22
C TYR A 120 -14.44 10.58 8.26
N LYS A 121 -15.67 11.06 8.49
CA LYS A 121 -16.82 10.74 7.63
C LYS A 121 -16.62 11.19 6.18
N SER A 122 -15.99 12.35 5.97
CA SER A 122 -15.72 12.86 4.62
C SER A 122 -14.66 12.07 3.85
N LEU A 123 -13.76 11.37 4.57
CA LEU A 123 -12.62 10.66 3.99
C LEU A 123 -12.85 9.15 3.86
N VAL A 124 -13.91 8.61 4.46
CA VAL A 124 -14.34 7.23 4.24
C VAL A 124 -15.02 7.12 2.89
N TYR A 125 -14.57 6.19 2.06
CA TYR A 125 -15.20 5.88 0.77
C TYR A 125 -15.24 4.38 0.51
N GLU A 126 -16.23 3.95 -0.28
CA GLU A 126 -16.35 2.58 -0.74
C GLU A 126 -15.63 2.40 -2.07
N ARG A 127 -14.84 1.33 -2.15
CA ARG A 127 -14.23 0.83 -3.36
C ARG A 127 -15.00 -0.41 -3.77
N GLU A 128 -15.70 -0.35 -4.88
CA GLU A 128 -16.27 -1.53 -5.51
C GLU A 128 -15.15 -2.29 -6.25
N ALA A 129 -15.03 -3.59 -6.01
CA ALA A 129 -14.13 -4.42 -6.80
C ALA A 129 -14.66 -4.49 -8.24
N GLN A 130 -13.96 -3.87 -9.19
CA GLN A 130 -14.21 -4.09 -10.61
C GLN A 130 -13.66 -5.47 -10.99
N VAL A 131 -14.53 -6.47 -10.96
CA VAL A 131 -14.23 -7.78 -11.52
C VAL A 131 -14.58 -7.74 -13.00
N SER A 132 -13.63 -8.07 -13.85
CA SER A 132 -13.80 -8.15 -15.30
C SER A 132 -13.56 -9.58 -15.78
N ALA A 133 -13.82 -9.86 -17.07
CA ALA A 133 -13.47 -11.14 -17.68
C ALA A 133 -11.97 -11.48 -17.57
N GLU A 134 -11.11 -10.47 -17.51
CA GLU A 134 -9.66 -10.64 -17.29
C GLU A 134 -9.36 -11.21 -15.90
N SER A 135 -10.20 -10.94 -14.89
CA SER A 135 -10.11 -11.58 -13.57
C SER A 135 -10.32 -13.10 -13.63
N PHE A 136 -10.86 -13.61 -14.74
CA PHE A 136 -11.04 -15.04 -15.03
C PHE A 136 -10.10 -15.54 -16.15
N GLY A 137 -9.01 -14.81 -16.42
CA GLY A 137 -8.07 -15.15 -17.49
C GLY A 137 -8.66 -14.97 -18.90
N GLY A 138 -9.58 -14.01 -19.06
CA GLY A 138 -10.27 -13.74 -20.32
C GLY A 138 -11.45 -14.69 -20.61
N ASN A 139 -11.82 -15.54 -19.66
CA ASN A 139 -12.95 -16.45 -19.82
C ASN A 139 -14.28 -15.72 -19.58
N GLU A 140 -14.83 -15.15 -20.64
CA GLU A 140 -16.09 -14.42 -20.63
C GLU A 140 -17.25 -15.25 -20.08
N GLN A 141 -17.31 -16.55 -20.38
CA GLN A 141 -18.40 -17.41 -19.92
C GLN A 141 -18.39 -17.58 -18.39
N ARG A 142 -17.23 -17.78 -17.77
CA ARG A 142 -17.07 -17.82 -16.31
C ARG A 142 -17.37 -16.48 -15.65
N TYR A 143 -17.00 -15.38 -16.31
CA TYR A 143 -17.36 -14.04 -15.84
C TYR A 143 -18.88 -13.84 -15.84
N GLN A 144 -19.58 -14.27 -16.90
CA GLN A 144 -21.04 -14.19 -16.96
C GLN A 144 -21.74 -15.10 -15.93
N GLU A 145 -21.22 -16.29 -15.67
CA GLU A 145 -21.71 -17.18 -14.59
C GLU A 145 -21.48 -16.56 -13.21
N TRP A 146 -20.34 -15.90 -13.02
CA TRP A 146 -20.03 -15.15 -11.79
C TRP A 146 -20.93 -13.92 -11.62
N LEU A 147 -21.22 -13.17 -12.69
CA LEU A 147 -22.17 -12.05 -12.66
C LEU A 147 -23.57 -12.52 -12.27
N LYS A 148 -24.04 -13.64 -12.80
CA LYS A 148 -25.37 -14.20 -12.47
C LYS A 148 -25.48 -14.71 -11.04
N SER A 149 -24.41 -15.25 -10.47
CA SER A 149 -24.42 -15.87 -9.14
C SER A 149 -24.24 -14.87 -7.99
N ASN A 150 -23.68 -13.69 -8.27
CA ASN A 150 -23.23 -12.78 -7.23
C ASN A 150 -23.49 -11.30 -7.59
N GLY A 151 -24.15 -11.02 -8.73
CA GLY A 151 -24.60 -9.68 -9.15
C GLY A 151 -25.91 -9.28 -8.48
N THR A 152 -25.83 -8.94 -7.20
CA THR A 152 -26.77 -8.05 -6.48
C THR A 152 -25.98 -7.22 -5.49
#